data_AF-A0A8T4LFQ9-F1
#
_entry.id   AF-A0A8T4LFQ9-F1
#
_cell.length_a   1.000
_cell.length_b   1.000
_cell.length_c   1.000
_cell.angle_alpha   90.00
_cell.angle_beta   90.00
_cell.angle_gamma   90.00
#
_symmetry.space_group_name_H-M   'P 1'
#
loop_
_entity.id
_entity.type
_entity.pdbx_description
1 polymer ?
#
loop_
_entity_poly.entity_id
_entity_poly.type
_entity_poly.pdbx_seq_one_letter_code
_entity_poly.pdbx_strand_id
1 'polypeptide(L)'
;MRFTILFGGKAGQGPNAIAEIIGKILVKEGYYVFISREYPSIIRGGHNYNLLTFSENPIYSNDTKINLLIALDENTINLHKKNLTNNAVILKNHTENMYYAGAILKLFNLDFRLIEKELKEIKNFESNLNFANQGYDSIKEILSFPKPKKTSKIFMNGSQSTAEGAIKSGLDIYFSYPMTPATPLLFELAPKQTKHNYLTIGLENEIAVINAAIGAALTGAKSMLGTSGGGFDLMTEGLSMAGQAEIPLVLYNAQRPGPGTGVPTSTAQGDLNMVRHAGHGDFPRVVLAPGDITECEELISQCFYLSQKLKIPCILLTDKHLSESYYTSESTPKIIKSQKTTSLKRYNSYEHDENGNLIETPTEIQKIISKRINKFNILKKEISRFKQYKIFGKRNSNNVIISWGSTKGAILDSIQGLNVKYIHITHLVPFAKGLEKELKNKKIITIENNSNSQLSELILENTGFRITKNILKYNGLPFYTNELKEELKRILK
;
A
#
# COMPACT_ATOMS: atom_id res chain seq x y z
N MET A 1 20.24 13.48 7.86
CA MET A 1 19.80 13.23 9.24
C MET A 1 18.35 12.77 9.20
N ARG A 2 17.99 11.72 9.94
CA ARG A 2 16.59 11.27 10.08
C ARG A 2 16.05 11.79 11.42
N PHE A 3 14.89 12.43 11.40
CA PHE A 3 14.24 12.96 12.59
C PHE A 3 12.81 12.45 12.67
N THR A 4 12.44 11.84 13.80
CA THR A 4 11.13 11.21 14.01
C THR A 4 10.33 11.94 15.08
N ILE A 5 9.12 12.33 14.70
CA ILE A 5 8.11 12.96 15.55
C ILE A 5 7.00 11.95 15.78
N LEU A 6 6.61 11.76 17.05
CA LEU A 6 5.39 11.03 17.39
C LEU A 6 4.31 12.02 17.82
N PHE A 7 3.14 11.91 17.21
CA PHE A 7 1.93 12.61 17.64
C PHE A 7 0.99 11.60 18.27
N GLY A 8 0.71 11.70 19.57
CA GLY A 8 -0.10 10.71 20.28
C GLY A 8 -1.20 11.33 21.12
N GLY A 9 -2.32 10.63 21.23
CA GLY A 9 -3.46 11.02 22.04
C GLY A 9 -4.63 10.07 21.92
N LYS A 10 -5.74 10.41 22.58
CA LYS A 10 -6.98 9.65 22.49
C LYS A 10 -7.62 9.75 21.12
N ALA A 11 -8.33 8.71 20.70
CA ALA A 11 -9.18 8.80 19.51
C ALA A 11 -10.15 9.99 19.62
N GLY A 12 -10.17 10.83 18.58
CA GLY A 12 -10.93 12.09 18.54
C GLY A 12 -10.11 13.35 18.82
N GLN A 13 -8.90 13.26 19.39
CA GLN A 13 -8.06 14.45 19.66
C GLN A 13 -7.30 14.97 18.42
N GLY A 14 -7.41 14.31 17.26
CA GLY A 14 -6.84 14.79 16.00
C GLY A 14 -5.31 14.65 15.78
N PRO A 15 -4.59 13.65 16.33
CA PRO A 15 -3.14 13.50 16.09
C PRO A 15 -2.80 13.27 14.60
N ASN A 16 -3.74 12.77 13.79
CA ASN A 16 -3.54 12.58 12.35
C ASN A 16 -3.51 13.92 11.61
N ALA A 17 -4.43 14.85 11.93
CA ALA A 17 -4.54 16.13 11.25
C ALA A 17 -3.28 16.98 11.41
N ILE A 18 -2.74 17.06 12.63
CA ILE A 18 -1.49 17.78 12.89
C ILE A 18 -0.30 17.13 12.17
N ALA A 19 -0.20 15.80 12.17
CA ALA A 19 0.89 15.09 11.49
C ALA A 19 0.87 15.38 9.97
N GLU A 20 -0.31 15.35 9.34
CA GLU A 20 -0.45 15.67 7.92
C GLU A 20 -0.11 17.13 7.60
N ILE A 21 -0.57 18.09 8.40
CA ILE A 21 -0.25 19.53 8.22
C ILE A 21 1.27 19.75 8.30
N ILE A 22 1.91 19.23 9.34
CA ILE A 22 3.37 19.34 9.51
C ILE A 22 4.10 18.62 8.37
N GLY A 23 3.62 17.47 7.92
CA GLY A 23 4.17 16.75 6.77
C GLY A 23 4.13 17.58 5.49
N LYS A 24 2.99 18.18 5.16
CA LYS A 24 2.84 19.06 3.99
C LYS A 24 3.80 20.26 4.04
N ILE A 25 3.93 20.90 5.21
CA ILE A 25 4.84 22.02 5.42
C ILE A 25 6.30 21.58 5.20
N LEU A 26 6.71 20.45 5.77
CA LEU A 26 8.07 19.93 5.60
C LEU A 26 8.38 19.57 4.13
N VAL A 27 7.43 18.98 3.41
CA VAL A 27 7.58 18.70 1.98
C VAL A 27 7.74 20.01 1.18
N LYS A 28 6.96 21.05 1.47
CA LYS A 28 7.09 22.38 0.84
C LYS A 28 8.45 23.03 1.11
N GLU A 29 9.03 22.77 2.27
CA GLU A 29 10.38 23.20 2.61
C GLU A 29 11.49 22.30 2.02
N GLY A 30 11.11 21.27 1.25
CA GLY A 30 12.02 20.44 0.47
C GLY A 30 12.45 19.15 1.16
N TYR A 31 11.96 18.85 2.36
CA TYR A 31 12.26 17.59 3.04
C TYR A 31 11.53 16.41 2.39
N TYR A 32 12.10 15.21 2.54
CA TYR A 32 11.38 13.96 2.32
C TYR A 32 10.69 13.58 3.62
N VAL A 33 9.41 13.22 3.52
CA VAL A 33 8.55 12.90 4.66
C VAL A 33 7.89 11.54 4.45
N PHE A 34 7.87 10.76 5.52
CA PHE A 34 7.10 9.53 5.63
C PHE A 34 6.23 9.58 6.89
N ILE A 35 4.92 9.33 6.76
CA ILE A 35 3.99 9.29 7.89
C ILE A 35 3.31 7.93 7.93
N SER A 36 3.39 7.24 9.07
CA SER A 36 2.50 6.12 9.38
C SER A 36 1.58 6.45 10.54
N ARG A 37 0.48 5.71 10.62
CA ARG A 37 -0.57 5.89 11.64
C ARG A 37 -0.89 4.55 12.27
N GLU A 38 -1.05 4.53 13.59
CA GLU A 38 -1.54 3.38 14.34
C GLU A 38 -2.72 3.77 15.22
N TYR A 39 -3.75 2.93 15.22
CA TYR A 39 -4.99 3.14 15.96
C TYR A 39 -5.67 1.80 16.26
N PRO A 40 -6.36 1.66 17.41
CA PRO A 40 -7.14 0.49 17.73
C PRO A 40 -8.48 0.48 16.95
N SER A 41 -9.12 -0.68 16.89
CA SER A 41 -10.43 -0.86 16.25
C SER A 41 -11.59 -0.37 17.13
N ILE A 42 -11.51 0.86 17.64
CA ILE A 42 -12.56 1.54 18.42
C ILE A 42 -12.72 2.98 17.97
N ILE A 43 -13.97 3.48 17.95
CA ILE A 43 -14.31 4.81 17.40
C ILE A 43 -13.92 5.94 18.37
N ARG A 44 -14.13 5.74 19.67
CA ARG A 44 -13.79 6.70 20.73
C ARG A 44 -13.03 5.99 21.85
N GLY A 45 -12.08 6.70 22.44
CA GLY A 45 -11.15 6.13 23.42
C GLY A 45 -10.01 5.35 22.75
N GLY A 46 -9.12 4.81 23.57
CA GLY A 46 -7.88 4.18 23.10
C GLY A 46 -6.81 5.18 22.68
N HIS A 47 -5.60 4.66 22.51
CA HIS A 47 -4.42 5.43 22.16
C HIS A 47 -4.17 5.37 20.65
N ASN A 48 -4.22 6.52 19.99
CA ASN A 48 -3.87 6.69 18.59
C ASN A 48 -2.53 7.40 18.49
N TYR A 49 -1.71 7.04 17.52
CA TYR A 49 -0.52 7.82 17.22
C TYR A 49 -0.15 7.84 15.74
N ASN A 50 0.60 8.86 15.37
CA ASN A 50 1.23 8.99 14.06
C ASN A 50 2.73 9.15 14.24
N LEU A 51 3.50 8.45 13.42
CA LEU A 51 4.94 8.61 13.33
C LEU A 51 5.27 9.35 12.03
N LEU A 52 5.76 10.58 12.16
CA LEU A 52 6.30 11.34 11.06
C LEU A 52 7.82 11.27 11.13
N THR A 53 8.46 10.69 10.12
CA THR A 53 9.90 10.79 9.95
C THR A 53 10.19 11.72 8.78
N PHE A 54 11.21 12.57 8.90
CA PHE A 54 11.67 13.41 7.80
C PHE A 54 13.20 13.45 7.68
N SER A 55 13.69 13.78 6.49
CA SER A 55 15.11 13.95 6.19
C SER A 55 15.34 14.85 4.96
N GLU A 56 16.54 15.41 4.83
CA GLU A 56 17.01 16.07 3.62
C GLU A 56 17.28 15.09 2.47
N ASN A 57 17.41 13.79 2.78
CA ASN A 57 17.59 12.71 1.82
C ASN A 57 16.32 11.86 1.70
N PRO A 58 16.14 11.07 0.62
CA PRO A 58 15.02 10.16 0.50
C PRO A 58 14.89 9.21 1.70
N ILE A 59 13.65 9.07 2.18
CA ILE A 59 13.26 8.14 3.26
C ILE A 59 12.00 7.39 2.84
N TYR A 60 11.85 6.17 3.33
CA TYR A 60 10.78 5.27 2.87
C TYR A 60 10.03 4.55 4.01
N SER A 61 10.41 4.78 5.27
CA SER A 61 9.77 4.19 6.45
C SER A 61 10.08 4.98 7.74
N ASN A 62 9.49 4.57 8.87
CA ASN A 62 9.75 5.13 10.19
C ASN A 62 10.82 4.37 10.99
N ASP A 63 11.37 5.04 12.00
CA ASP A 63 12.18 4.47 13.08
C ASP A 63 11.34 4.31 14.35
N THR A 64 11.69 3.37 15.24
CA THR A 64 11.04 3.26 16.57
C THR A 64 11.58 4.24 17.61
N LYS A 65 12.66 4.95 17.29
CA LYS A 65 13.24 5.97 18.18
C LYS A 65 12.65 7.34 17.86
N ILE A 66 12.25 8.05 18.91
CA ILE A 66 11.49 9.30 18.83
C ILE A 66 12.38 10.46 19.27
N ASN A 67 12.52 11.46 18.40
CA ASN A 67 13.26 12.70 18.69
C ASN A 67 12.35 13.79 19.26
N LEU A 68 11.09 13.82 18.84
CA LEU A 68 10.08 14.77 19.34
C LEU A 68 8.78 14.03 19.64
N LEU A 69 8.29 14.17 20.87
CA LEU A 69 7.01 13.61 21.29
C LEU A 69 6.00 14.73 21.50
N ILE A 70 4.91 14.71 20.74
CA ILE A 70 3.74 15.56 20.94
C ILE A 70 2.69 14.73 21.67
N ALA A 71 2.51 15.02 22.95
CA ALA A 71 1.62 14.29 23.84
C ALA A 71 0.35 15.09 24.12
N LEU A 72 -0.77 14.66 23.50
CA LEU A 72 -2.10 15.25 23.74
C LEU A 72 -2.75 14.70 25.03
N ASP A 73 -2.15 13.68 25.64
CA ASP A 73 -2.47 13.17 26.96
C ASP A 73 -1.24 12.57 27.66
N GLU A 74 -1.31 12.38 28.98
CA GLU A 74 -0.21 11.78 29.77
C GLU A 74 0.01 10.29 29.43
N ASN A 75 -1.03 9.59 28.96
CA ASN A 75 -0.91 8.19 28.55
C ASN A 75 0.07 8.01 27.37
N THR A 76 0.09 8.96 26.44
CA THR A 76 1.03 9.01 25.33
C THR A 76 2.48 8.99 25.81
N ILE A 77 2.81 9.77 26.85
CA ILE A 77 4.16 9.80 27.43
C ILE A 77 4.49 8.45 28.05
N ASN A 78 3.58 7.90 28.84
CA ASN A 78 3.80 6.63 29.52
C ASN A 78 4.08 5.46 28.57
N LEU A 79 3.35 5.41 27.44
CA LEU A 79 3.52 4.36 26.43
C LEU A 79 4.83 4.50 25.63
N HIS A 80 5.21 5.73 25.30
CA HIS A 80 6.30 6.00 24.35
C HIS A 80 7.61 6.47 24.99
N LYS A 81 7.68 6.67 26.30
CA LYS A 81 8.90 7.11 27.00
C LYS A 81 10.12 6.22 26.72
N LYS A 82 9.93 4.90 26.61
CA LYS A 82 11.00 3.92 26.32
C LYS A 82 11.57 4.06 24.89
N ASN A 83 10.83 4.73 24.01
CA ASN A 83 11.17 4.95 22.61
C ASN A 83 11.88 6.29 22.39
N LEU A 84 11.94 7.17 23.40
CA LEU A 84 12.62 8.46 23.30
C LEU A 84 14.14 8.27 23.12
N THR A 85 14.74 9.13 22.30
CA THR A 85 16.20 9.30 22.26
C THR A 85 16.70 10.08 23.49
N ASN A 86 18.00 10.02 23.79
CA ASN A 86 18.58 10.71 24.94
C ASN A 86 18.32 12.23 24.94
N ASN A 87 18.25 12.84 23.76
CA ASN A 87 18.01 14.28 23.57
C ASN A 87 16.60 14.55 23.04
N ALA A 88 15.63 13.67 23.33
CA ALA A 88 14.28 13.84 22.84
C ALA A 88 13.58 15.02 23.53
N VAL A 89 12.82 15.78 22.76
CA VAL A 89 11.97 16.86 23.27
C VAL A 89 10.54 16.34 23.44
N ILE A 90 9.86 16.74 24.51
CA ILE A 90 8.45 16.42 24.75
C ILE A 90 7.67 17.72 24.82
N LEU A 91 6.69 17.89 23.93
CA LEU A 91 5.69 18.96 24.02
C LEU A 91 4.41 18.37 24.59
N LYS A 92 3.91 18.97 25.67
CA LYS A 92 2.73 18.53 26.43
C LYS A 92 2.02 19.71 27.09
N ASN A 93 0.98 19.42 27.89
CA ASN A 93 0.19 20.39 28.67
C ASN A 93 -0.69 21.36 27.86
N HIS A 94 -0.99 21.03 26.61
CA HIS A 94 -2.01 21.72 25.80
C HIS A 94 -2.91 20.71 25.09
N THR A 95 -4.16 21.07 24.81
CA THR A 95 -5.13 20.19 24.16
C THR A 95 -5.28 20.47 22.67
N GLU A 96 -5.01 21.70 22.24
CA GLU A 96 -5.18 22.11 20.85
C GLU A 96 -4.03 21.69 19.95
N ASN A 97 -4.37 21.00 18.86
CA ASN A 97 -3.40 20.58 17.85
C ASN A 97 -2.65 21.75 17.21
N MET A 98 -3.34 22.87 16.94
CA MET A 98 -2.72 23.98 16.21
C MET A 98 -1.69 24.72 17.07
N TYR A 99 -1.85 24.71 18.40
CA TYR A 99 -0.80 25.14 19.32
C TYR A 99 0.49 24.34 19.10
N TYR A 100 0.41 23.01 19.10
CA TYR A 100 1.59 22.19 18.85
C TYR A 100 2.16 22.38 17.44
N ALA A 101 1.30 22.62 16.44
CA ALA A 101 1.77 22.88 15.09
C ALA A 101 2.62 24.16 15.03
N GLY A 102 2.15 25.26 15.63
CA GLY A 102 2.93 26.50 15.76
C GLY A 102 4.23 26.31 16.54
N ALA A 103 4.17 25.58 17.66
CA ALA A 103 5.36 25.25 18.46
C ALA A 103 6.41 24.48 17.65
N ILE A 104 5.99 23.51 16.82
CA ILE A 104 6.88 22.76 15.93
C ILE A 104 7.52 23.68 14.89
N LEU A 105 6.75 24.60 14.28
CA LEU A 105 7.29 25.53 13.29
C LEU A 105 8.42 26.38 13.91
N LYS A 106 8.19 26.93 15.11
CA LYS A 106 9.22 27.69 15.82
C LYS A 106 10.43 26.83 16.15
N LEU A 107 10.19 25.65 16.73
CA LEU A 107 11.24 24.71 17.12
C LEU A 107 12.12 24.32 15.92
N PHE A 108 11.56 24.24 14.72
CA PHE A 108 12.27 23.85 13.50
C PHE A 108 12.79 25.04 12.68
N ASN A 109 12.67 26.27 13.21
CA ASN A 109 13.03 27.51 12.51
C ASN A 109 12.32 27.69 11.16
N LEU A 110 11.03 27.34 11.10
CA LEU A 110 10.19 27.46 9.92
C LEU A 110 9.34 28.73 9.99
N ASP A 111 9.08 29.31 8.83
CA ASP A 111 8.27 30.54 8.70
C ASP A 111 6.80 30.26 9.08
N PHE A 112 6.28 31.04 10.03
CA PHE A 112 4.89 30.95 10.48
C PHE A 112 3.85 31.09 9.34
N ARG A 113 4.18 31.83 8.27
CA ARG A 113 3.29 31.99 7.10
C ARG A 113 2.98 30.66 6.40
N LEU A 114 3.78 29.61 6.63
CA LEU A 114 3.54 28.28 6.08
C LEU A 114 2.29 27.63 6.68
N ILE A 115 2.08 27.75 7.99
CA ILE A 115 0.88 27.17 8.63
C ILE A 115 -0.37 27.99 8.31
N GLU A 116 -0.26 29.31 8.21
CA GLU A 116 -1.39 30.17 7.83
C GLU A 116 -2.02 29.73 6.49
N LYS A 117 -1.18 29.34 5.51
CA LYS A 117 -1.66 28.84 4.21
C LYS A 117 -2.42 27.52 4.33
N GLU A 118 -1.93 26.57 5.13
CA GLU A 118 -2.62 25.30 5.36
C GLU A 118 -3.95 25.48 6.08
N LEU A 119 -4.02 26.42 7.03
CA LEU A 119 -5.22 26.68 7.83
C LEU A 119 -6.37 27.29 7.03
N LYS A 120 -6.10 28.00 5.92
CA LYS A 120 -7.15 28.65 5.10
C LYS A 120 -8.16 27.66 4.52
N GLU A 121 -7.75 26.40 4.35
CA GLU A 121 -8.60 25.33 3.84
C GLU A 121 -9.36 24.59 4.95
N ILE A 122 -9.16 24.97 6.21
CA ILE A 122 -9.72 24.31 7.39
C ILE A 122 -10.79 25.19 8.04
N LYS A 123 -11.85 24.58 8.56
CA LYS A 123 -12.89 25.28 9.34
C LYS A 123 -12.26 26.00 10.55
N ASN A 124 -12.92 27.06 11.03
CA ASN A 124 -12.51 27.83 12.21
C ASN A 124 -11.09 28.45 12.09
N PHE A 125 -10.76 29.00 10.92
CA PHE A 125 -9.46 29.59 10.60
C PHE A 125 -8.90 30.50 11.69
N GLU A 126 -9.65 31.52 12.13
CA GLU A 126 -9.18 32.52 13.10
C GLU A 126 -8.77 31.89 14.44
N SER A 127 -9.60 30.99 14.98
CA SER A 127 -9.31 30.29 16.23
C SER A 127 -8.07 29.40 16.10
N ASN A 128 -7.95 28.67 14.99
CA ASN A 128 -6.79 27.82 14.71
C ASN A 128 -5.50 28.63 14.58
N LEU A 129 -5.58 29.79 13.92
CA LEU A 129 -4.45 30.69 13.75
C LEU A 129 -3.99 31.29 15.08
N ASN A 130 -4.93 31.66 15.95
CA ASN A 130 -4.61 32.15 17.30
C ASN A 130 -3.87 31.08 18.12
N PHE A 131 -4.36 29.83 18.15
CA PHE A 131 -3.67 28.74 18.83
C PHE A 131 -2.27 28.50 18.25
N ALA A 132 -2.13 28.50 16.92
CA ALA A 132 -0.82 28.38 16.28
C ALA A 132 0.14 29.49 16.68
N ASN A 133 -0.30 30.76 16.74
CA ASN A 133 0.53 31.88 17.20
C ASN A 133 1.00 31.67 18.65
N GLN A 134 0.09 31.32 19.56
CA GLN A 134 0.43 31.05 20.97
C GLN A 134 1.47 29.94 21.09
N GLY A 135 1.32 28.86 20.31
CA GLY A 135 2.29 27.78 20.26
C GLY A 135 3.66 28.23 19.73
N TYR A 136 3.67 29.03 18.66
CA TYR A 136 4.90 29.55 18.07
C TYR A 136 5.68 30.46 19.03
N ASP A 137 4.98 31.32 19.78
CA ASP A 137 5.60 32.23 20.75
C ASP A 137 6.04 31.53 22.04
N SER A 138 5.44 30.37 22.36
CA SER A 138 5.79 29.59 23.55
C SER A 138 7.20 28.97 23.50
N ILE A 139 7.75 28.77 22.29
CA ILE A 139 9.02 28.09 22.08
C ILE A 139 10.15 29.11 21.93
N LYS A 140 11.16 28.99 22.79
CA LYS A 140 12.38 29.81 22.74
C LYS A 140 13.55 29.10 22.05
N GLU A 141 13.60 27.78 22.17
CA GLU A 141 14.67 26.95 21.63
C GLU A 141 14.44 26.65 20.15
N ILE A 142 15.54 26.55 19.40
CA ILE A 142 15.51 26.24 17.97
C ILE A 142 16.44 25.07 17.71
N LEU A 143 15.91 24.05 17.04
CA LEU A 143 16.68 22.94 16.50
C LEU A 143 17.18 23.31 15.10
N SER A 144 18.47 23.07 14.87
CA SER A 144 19.08 23.30 13.57
C SER A 144 19.03 22.04 12.71
N PHE A 145 18.53 22.20 11.49
CA PHE A 145 18.48 21.13 10.49
C PHE A 145 19.14 21.58 9.19
N PRO A 146 19.76 20.65 8.43
CA PRO A 146 20.14 20.95 7.05
C PRO A 146 18.92 21.41 6.27
N LYS A 147 19.03 22.54 5.56
CA LYS A 147 17.95 23.06 4.70
C LYS A 147 18.09 22.46 3.30
N PRO A 148 17.22 21.53 2.89
CA PRO A 148 17.29 20.95 1.56
C PRO A 148 16.87 21.98 0.50
N LYS A 149 17.25 21.72 -0.76
CA LYS A 149 16.74 22.49 -1.89
C LYS A 149 15.24 22.20 -2.04
N LYS A 150 14.44 23.26 -2.17
CA LYS A 150 13.01 23.12 -2.47
C LYS A 150 12.86 22.52 -3.88
N THR A 151 12.28 21.33 -3.95
CA THR A 151 11.91 20.64 -5.19
C THR A 151 10.43 20.28 -5.10
N SER A 152 9.75 20.24 -6.25
CA SER A 152 8.37 19.75 -6.30
C SER A 152 8.37 18.24 -6.03
N LYS A 153 7.77 17.82 -4.92
CA LYS A 153 7.61 16.42 -4.56
C LYS A 153 6.12 16.09 -4.40
N ILE A 154 5.74 14.89 -4.80
CA ILE A 154 4.41 14.33 -4.54
C ILE A 154 4.37 13.89 -3.07
N PHE A 155 3.27 14.20 -2.38
CA PHE A 155 3.02 13.77 -1.02
C PHE A 155 1.61 13.19 -0.90
N MET A 156 1.51 11.86 -0.93
CA MET A 156 0.25 11.13 -1.00
C MET A 156 0.37 9.79 -0.26
N ASN A 157 -0.77 9.20 0.10
CA ASN A 157 -0.81 7.83 0.61
C ASN A 157 -1.07 6.79 -0.50
N GLY A 158 -0.96 5.50 -0.17
CA GLY A 158 -1.16 4.43 -1.15
C GLY A 158 -2.56 4.40 -1.77
N SER A 159 -3.60 4.67 -0.99
CA SER A 159 -4.99 4.69 -1.47
C SER A 159 -5.23 5.83 -2.47
N GLN A 160 -4.73 7.02 -2.15
CA GLN A 160 -4.72 8.19 -3.04
C GLN A 160 -4.03 7.86 -4.36
N SER A 161 -2.85 7.25 -4.28
CA SER A 161 -2.08 6.88 -5.46
C SER A 161 -2.79 5.83 -6.32
N THR A 162 -3.36 4.78 -5.70
CA THR A 162 -4.18 3.79 -6.40
C THR A 162 -5.40 4.42 -7.08
N ALA A 163 -6.08 5.39 -6.43
CA ALA A 163 -7.19 6.13 -7.02
C ALA A 163 -6.75 6.89 -8.28
N GLU A 164 -5.67 7.66 -8.20
CA GLU A 164 -5.13 8.40 -9.35
C GLU A 164 -4.77 7.46 -10.51
N GLY A 165 -4.12 6.33 -10.22
CA GLY A 165 -3.78 5.33 -11.23
C GLY A 165 -5.00 4.70 -11.88
N ALA A 166 -6.05 4.39 -11.10
CA ALA A 166 -7.29 3.85 -11.61
C ALA A 166 -8.03 4.85 -12.53
N ILE A 167 -8.13 6.11 -12.11
CA ILE A 167 -8.73 7.19 -12.90
C ILE A 167 -7.97 7.37 -14.21
N LYS A 168 -6.64 7.46 -14.17
CA LYS A 168 -5.78 7.60 -15.37
C LYS A 168 -5.87 6.37 -16.30
N SER A 169 -6.28 5.22 -15.78
CA SER A 169 -6.51 3.98 -16.55
C SER A 169 -7.90 3.90 -17.17
N GLY A 170 -8.76 4.89 -16.90
CA GLY A 170 -10.12 5.01 -17.42
C GLY A 170 -11.15 4.17 -16.67
N LEU A 171 -11.03 4.08 -15.34
CA LEU A 171 -12.07 3.53 -14.45
C LEU A 171 -13.45 4.06 -14.84
N ASP A 172 -14.42 3.17 -15.07
CA ASP A 172 -15.81 3.57 -15.33
C ASP A 172 -16.68 3.42 -14.07
N ILE A 173 -16.40 2.40 -13.24
CA ILE A 173 -17.18 2.12 -12.04
C ILE A 173 -16.36 1.40 -10.97
N TYR A 174 -16.54 1.83 -9.72
CA TYR A 174 -15.94 1.22 -8.54
C TYR A 174 -17.03 0.76 -7.55
N PHE A 175 -16.99 -0.52 -7.17
CA PHE A 175 -17.87 -1.11 -6.17
C PHE A 175 -17.11 -1.41 -4.87
N SER A 176 -17.77 -1.21 -3.73
CA SER A 176 -17.18 -1.58 -2.44
C SER A 176 -18.23 -1.90 -1.39
N TYR A 177 -17.83 -2.69 -0.41
CA TYR A 177 -18.46 -2.77 0.89
C TYR A 177 -17.45 -2.22 1.91
N PRO A 178 -17.82 -1.28 2.80
CA PRO A 178 -16.85 -0.68 3.71
C PRO A 178 -16.14 -1.70 4.60
N MET A 179 -14.85 -1.89 4.35
CA MET A 179 -13.95 -2.68 5.19
C MET A 179 -12.58 -2.00 5.30
N THR A 180 -12.06 -1.83 6.51
CA THR A 180 -10.69 -1.34 6.74
C THR A 180 -9.68 -2.41 6.31
N PRO A 181 -8.57 -2.08 5.64
CA PRO A 181 -8.09 -0.76 5.19
C PRO A 181 -8.44 -0.44 3.72
N ALA A 182 -9.47 -1.05 3.13
CA ALA A 182 -9.86 -0.78 1.74
C ALA A 182 -10.76 0.46 1.59
N THR A 183 -11.50 0.80 2.65
CA THR A 183 -12.44 1.95 2.67
C THR A 183 -11.80 3.30 2.32
N PRO A 184 -10.55 3.63 2.71
CA PRO A 184 -9.89 4.85 2.26
C PRO A 184 -9.91 5.06 0.74
N LEU A 185 -9.80 3.99 -0.06
CA LEU A 185 -9.88 4.10 -1.53
C LEU A 185 -11.26 4.60 -2.01
N LEU A 186 -12.35 4.15 -1.37
CA LEU A 186 -13.69 4.66 -1.64
C LEU A 186 -13.78 6.16 -1.36
N PHE A 187 -13.23 6.62 -0.24
CA PHE A 187 -13.24 8.05 0.12
C PHE A 187 -12.37 8.92 -0.80
N GLU A 188 -11.37 8.34 -1.45
CA GLU A 188 -10.58 9.03 -2.47
C GLU A 188 -11.27 9.10 -3.83
N LEU A 189 -12.02 8.05 -4.20
CA LEU A 189 -12.72 7.98 -5.48
C LEU A 189 -14.06 8.72 -5.47
N ALA A 190 -14.86 8.62 -4.40
CA ALA A 190 -16.23 9.15 -4.40
C ALA A 190 -16.32 10.67 -4.64
N PRO A 191 -15.45 11.53 -4.05
CA PRO A 191 -15.50 12.97 -4.29
C PRO A 191 -15.08 13.38 -5.71
N LYS A 192 -14.33 12.51 -6.41
CA LYS A 192 -13.77 12.79 -7.75
C LYS A 192 -14.67 12.27 -8.90
N GLN A 193 -15.71 11.50 -8.59
CA GLN A 193 -16.50 10.75 -9.57
C GLN A 193 -17.20 11.63 -10.64
N THR A 194 -17.79 12.76 -10.24
CA THR A 194 -18.44 13.70 -11.19
C THR A 194 -17.43 14.38 -12.10
N LYS A 195 -16.30 14.81 -11.55
CA LYS A 195 -15.24 15.51 -12.30
C LYS A 195 -14.62 14.61 -13.38
N HIS A 196 -14.49 13.33 -13.09
CA HIS A 196 -13.80 12.36 -13.94
C HIS A 196 -14.75 11.38 -14.65
N ASN A 197 -16.07 11.57 -14.54
CA ASN A 197 -17.12 10.81 -15.21
C ASN A 197 -17.04 9.29 -14.99
N TYR A 198 -17.03 8.86 -13.73
CA TYR A 198 -17.19 7.46 -13.32
C TYR A 198 -18.18 7.35 -12.16
N LEU A 199 -18.52 6.13 -11.76
CA LEU A 199 -19.41 5.86 -10.64
C LEU A 199 -18.69 5.21 -9.47
N THR A 200 -19.08 5.56 -8.25
CA THR A 200 -18.69 4.85 -7.02
C THR A 200 -19.92 4.40 -6.27
N ILE A 201 -20.00 3.12 -5.94
CA ILE A 201 -21.19 2.53 -5.33
C ILE A 201 -20.79 1.68 -4.12
N GLY A 202 -21.36 2.03 -2.97
CA GLY A 202 -21.36 1.18 -1.78
C GLY A 202 -22.54 0.21 -1.84
N LEU A 203 -22.28 -1.09 -1.68
CA LEU A 203 -23.31 -2.13 -1.67
C LEU A 203 -23.44 -2.76 -0.28
N GLU A 204 -24.33 -3.73 -0.13
CA GLU A 204 -24.77 -4.32 1.15
C GLU A 204 -23.84 -5.41 1.70
N ASN A 205 -23.03 -6.06 0.85
CA ASN A 205 -22.02 -7.06 1.23
C ASN A 205 -21.05 -7.33 0.06
N GLU A 206 -19.98 -8.08 0.32
CA GLU A 206 -18.94 -8.41 -0.68
C GLU A 206 -19.42 -9.31 -1.82
N ILE A 207 -20.45 -10.14 -1.61
CA ILE A 207 -21.04 -10.99 -2.67
C ILE A 207 -21.76 -10.09 -3.68
N ALA A 208 -22.54 -9.12 -3.21
CA ALA A 208 -23.18 -8.12 -4.06
C ALA A 208 -22.15 -7.27 -4.81
N VAL A 209 -21.05 -6.89 -4.15
CA VAL A 209 -19.94 -6.14 -4.76
C VAL A 209 -19.35 -6.84 -5.97
N ILE A 210 -18.95 -8.11 -5.85
CA ILE A 210 -18.33 -8.79 -6.98
C ILE A 210 -19.34 -9.08 -8.10
N ASN A 211 -20.58 -9.46 -7.77
CA ASN A 211 -21.59 -9.76 -8.77
C ASN A 211 -22.04 -8.50 -9.54
N ALA A 212 -22.17 -7.36 -8.87
CA ALA A 212 -22.43 -6.08 -9.52
C ALA A 212 -21.24 -5.64 -10.41
N ALA A 213 -20.00 -5.86 -9.92
CA ALA A 213 -18.80 -5.55 -10.68
C ALA A 213 -18.68 -6.40 -11.96
N ILE A 214 -19.05 -7.69 -11.88
CA ILE A 214 -19.18 -8.59 -13.03
C ILE A 214 -20.25 -8.07 -13.99
N GLY A 215 -21.46 -7.77 -13.49
CA GLY A 215 -22.55 -7.23 -14.30
C GLY A 215 -22.15 -5.97 -15.07
N ALA A 216 -21.46 -5.02 -14.42
CA ALA A 216 -20.96 -3.83 -15.08
C ALA A 216 -19.87 -4.14 -16.13
N ALA A 217 -18.97 -5.08 -15.85
CA ALA A 217 -17.95 -5.49 -16.81
C ALA A 217 -18.55 -6.10 -18.09
N LEU A 218 -19.71 -6.76 -17.99
CA LEU A 218 -20.47 -7.31 -19.12
C LEU A 218 -21.05 -6.21 -20.03
N THR A 219 -21.30 -5.00 -19.53
CA THR A 219 -21.70 -3.86 -20.36
C THR A 219 -20.50 -3.18 -21.05
N GLY A 220 -19.28 -3.68 -20.81
CA GLY A 220 -18.03 -3.09 -21.28
C GLY A 220 -17.43 -2.04 -20.36
N ALA A 221 -17.97 -1.84 -19.15
CA ALA A 221 -17.36 -0.95 -18.17
C ALA A 221 -16.03 -1.53 -17.66
N LYS A 222 -15.02 -0.67 -17.49
CA LYS A 222 -13.80 -0.99 -16.74
C LYS A 222 -14.13 -0.94 -15.26
N SER A 223 -14.54 -2.10 -14.75
CA SER A 223 -15.01 -2.30 -13.38
C SER A 223 -13.85 -2.59 -12.43
N MET A 224 -13.87 -1.94 -11.26
CA MET A 224 -12.95 -2.18 -10.17
C MET A 224 -13.72 -2.40 -8.86
N LEU A 225 -13.19 -3.23 -7.97
CA LEU A 225 -13.73 -3.41 -6.63
C LEU A 225 -12.65 -3.34 -5.56
N GLY A 226 -13.03 -2.99 -4.32
CA GLY A 226 -12.11 -2.93 -3.17
C GLY A 226 -12.57 -3.78 -1.99
N THR A 227 -11.62 -4.50 -1.38
CA THR A 227 -11.85 -5.39 -0.24
C THR A 227 -10.53 -5.66 0.54
N SER A 228 -10.60 -6.57 1.51
CA SER A 228 -9.50 -7.11 2.34
C SER A 228 -9.78 -8.62 2.54
N GLY A 229 -8.85 -9.37 3.14
CA GLY A 229 -8.93 -10.83 3.37
C GLY A 229 -10.34 -11.43 3.53
N GLY A 230 -11.05 -11.16 4.64
CA GLY A 230 -12.35 -11.79 4.89
C GLY A 230 -13.43 -11.48 3.85
N GLY A 231 -13.41 -10.28 3.27
CA GLY A 231 -14.32 -9.93 2.18
C GLY A 231 -13.90 -10.55 0.85
N PHE A 232 -12.61 -10.74 0.62
CA PHE A 232 -12.09 -11.45 -0.54
C PHE A 232 -12.51 -12.94 -0.53
N ASP A 233 -12.54 -13.59 0.64
CA ASP A 233 -13.06 -14.96 0.79
C ASP A 233 -14.51 -15.08 0.28
N LEU A 234 -15.37 -14.11 0.64
CA LEU A 234 -16.76 -14.04 0.18
C LEU A 234 -16.90 -13.83 -1.34
N MET A 235 -15.87 -13.27 -1.98
CA MET A 235 -15.86 -13.00 -3.43
C MET A 235 -15.36 -14.20 -4.26
N THR A 236 -14.86 -15.27 -3.64
CA THR A 236 -14.15 -16.35 -4.35
C THR A 236 -15.00 -17.07 -5.41
N GLU A 237 -16.31 -17.22 -5.18
CA GLU A 237 -17.24 -17.79 -6.16
C GLU A 237 -17.40 -16.90 -7.39
N GLY A 238 -17.66 -15.59 -7.19
CA GLY A 238 -17.73 -14.62 -8.27
C GLY A 238 -16.41 -14.50 -9.04
N LEU A 239 -15.27 -14.64 -8.36
CA LEU A 239 -13.95 -14.66 -9.00
C LEU A 239 -13.80 -15.86 -9.94
N SER A 240 -14.28 -17.04 -9.53
CA SER A 240 -14.31 -18.23 -10.39
C SER A 240 -15.21 -18.00 -11.61
N MET A 241 -16.41 -17.44 -11.42
CA MET A 241 -17.30 -17.06 -12.52
C MET A 241 -16.62 -16.10 -13.51
N ALA A 242 -15.92 -15.08 -13.03
CA ALA A 242 -15.21 -14.14 -13.89
C ALA A 242 -14.07 -14.81 -14.69
N GLY A 243 -13.38 -15.80 -14.08
CA GLY A 243 -12.40 -16.62 -14.77
C GLY A 243 -13.02 -17.55 -15.83
N GLN A 244 -14.16 -18.15 -15.52
CA GLN A 244 -14.88 -19.06 -16.40
C GLN A 244 -15.49 -18.34 -17.61
N ALA A 245 -16.12 -17.20 -17.38
CA ALA A 245 -16.78 -16.43 -18.43
C ALA A 245 -15.85 -15.45 -19.17
N GLU A 246 -14.55 -15.44 -18.84
CA GLU A 246 -13.54 -14.52 -19.36
C GLU A 246 -14.00 -13.05 -19.25
N ILE A 247 -14.25 -12.62 -18.01
CA ILE A 247 -14.74 -11.27 -17.71
C ILE A 247 -13.58 -10.43 -17.16
N PRO A 248 -13.30 -9.26 -17.75
CA PRO A 248 -12.24 -8.38 -17.25
C PRO A 248 -12.68 -7.74 -15.92
N LEU A 249 -11.98 -8.08 -14.84
CA LEU A 249 -12.24 -7.57 -13.50
C LEU A 249 -10.94 -7.12 -12.81
N VAL A 250 -10.95 -5.95 -12.17
CA VAL A 250 -9.83 -5.45 -11.35
C VAL A 250 -10.23 -5.44 -9.88
N LEU A 251 -9.43 -6.06 -9.03
CA LEU A 251 -9.66 -6.15 -7.59
C LEU A 251 -8.53 -5.44 -6.84
N TYR A 252 -8.88 -4.65 -5.83
CA TYR A 252 -7.97 -4.08 -4.86
C TYR A 252 -8.14 -4.82 -3.54
N ASN A 253 -7.14 -5.65 -3.17
CA ASN A 253 -7.13 -6.36 -1.90
C ASN A 253 -6.12 -5.69 -0.95
N ALA A 254 -6.63 -4.92 0.00
CA ALA A 254 -5.82 -4.25 1.00
C ALA A 254 -5.72 -5.12 2.26
N GLN A 255 -4.62 -5.86 2.37
CA GLN A 255 -4.40 -6.87 3.41
C GLN A 255 -4.36 -6.28 4.82
N ARG A 256 -4.86 -7.06 5.77
CA ARG A 256 -4.76 -6.86 7.22
C ARG A 256 -4.63 -8.23 7.91
N PRO A 257 -4.18 -8.32 9.17
CA PRO A 257 -4.06 -9.60 9.86
C PRO A 257 -5.40 -10.35 9.91
N GLY A 258 -5.41 -11.60 9.44
CA GLY A 258 -6.42 -12.63 9.75
C GLY A 258 -5.86 -13.68 10.74
N PRO A 259 -6.49 -14.86 10.89
CA PRO A 259 -7.74 -15.33 10.27
C PRO A 259 -9.00 -14.72 10.91
N GLY A 260 -10.18 -15.00 10.33
CA GLY A 260 -11.44 -14.42 10.77
C GLY A 260 -11.44 -12.89 10.63
N THR A 261 -11.98 -12.17 11.62
CA THR A 261 -11.86 -10.70 11.65
C THR A 261 -10.41 -10.24 11.84
N GLY A 262 -9.63 -11.02 12.58
CA GLY A 262 -8.24 -10.73 12.94
C GLY A 262 -8.06 -9.37 13.62
N VAL A 263 -7.15 -8.53 13.11
CA VAL A 263 -6.83 -7.20 13.68
C VAL A 263 -7.04 -6.11 12.61
N PRO A 264 -8.27 -5.59 12.46
CA PRO A 264 -8.67 -4.76 11.32
C PRO A 264 -7.81 -3.53 11.01
N THR A 265 -7.20 -2.94 12.04
CA THR A 265 -6.48 -1.67 11.97
C THR A 265 -4.96 -1.82 11.94
N SER A 266 -4.48 -3.06 11.78
CA SER A 266 -3.07 -3.44 11.73
C SER A 266 -2.66 -3.89 10.31
N THR A 267 -1.36 -3.98 10.05
CA THR A 267 -0.83 -4.43 8.76
C THR A 267 -0.39 -5.89 8.79
N ALA A 268 -0.54 -6.58 7.65
CA ALA A 268 -0.01 -7.92 7.40
C ALA A 268 0.15 -8.19 5.89
N GLN A 269 0.91 -9.22 5.56
CA GLN A 269 1.11 -9.76 4.21
C GLN A 269 0.71 -11.25 4.17
N GLY A 270 -0.44 -11.57 4.76
CA GLY A 270 -0.91 -12.94 4.99
C GLY A 270 -1.79 -13.52 3.89
N ASP A 271 -2.22 -12.72 2.91
CA ASP A 271 -3.27 -13.12 1.96
C ASP A 271 -2.70 -13.68 0.66
N LEU A 272 -1.38 -13.72 0.48
CA LEU A 272 -0.76 -14.12 -0.80
C LEU A 272 -1.22 -15.52 -1.26
N ASN A 273 -1.19 -16.52 -0.38
CA ASN A 273 -1.64 -17.86 -0.73
C ASN A 273 -3.14 -17.93 -1.00
N MET A 274 -3.95 -17.13 -0.31
CA MET A 274 -5.39 -17.03 -0.55
C MET A 274 -5.67 -16.46 -1.95
N VAL A 275 -5.10 -15.30 -2.29
CA VAL A 275 -5.37 -14.66 -3.60
C VAL A 275 -4.81 -15.44 -4.79
N ARG A 276 -3.77 -16.25 -4.57
CA ARG A 276 -3.18 -17.13 -5.59
C ARG A 276 -4.10 -18.27 -5.99
N HIS A 277 -4.81 -18.85 -5.02
CA HIS A 277 -5.57 -20.10 -5.19
C HIS A 277 -7.09 -19.91 -5.10
N ALA A 278 -7.56 -18.67 -4.92
CA ALA A 278 -8.98 -18.38 -4.79
C ALA A 278 -9.79 -18.67 -6.07
N GLY A 279 -11.01 -19.18 -5.83
CA GLY A 279 -11.95 -19.62 -6.86
C GLY A 279 -11.71 -21.08 -7.26
N HIS A 280 -12.78 -21.87 -7.34
CA HIS A 280 -12.70 -23.25 -7.81
C HIS A 280 -12.43 -23.31 -9.32
N GLY A 281 -11.72 -24.36 -9.75
CA GLY A 281 -11.31 -24.57 -11.15
C GLY A 281 -10.05 -23.80 -11.57
N ASP A 282 -9.54 -24.14 -12.75
CA ASP A 282 -8.30 -23.56 -13.29
C ASP A 282 -8.59 -22.37 -14.22
N PHE A 283 -8.17 -21.19 -13.80
CA PHE A 283 -8.26 -19.99 -14.61
C PHE A 283 -7.09 -19.03 -14.37
N PRO A 284 -6.65 -18.30 -15.42
CA PRO A 284 -5.58 -17.34 -15.28
C PRO A 284 -6.03 -16.11 -14.49
N ARG A 285 -5.16 -15.64 -13.60
CA ARG A 285 -5.30 -14.39 -12.86
C ARG A 285 -3.95 -13.70 -12.73
N VAL A 286 -3.97 -12.42 -12.39
CA VAL A 286 -2.76 -11.64 -12.10
C VAL A 286 -2.78 -11.16 -10.67
N VAL A 287 -1.64 -11.20 -9.99
CA VAL A 287 -1.44 -10.63 -8.66
C VAL A 287 -0.21 -9.74 -8.69
N LEU A 288 -0.42 -8.43 -8.56
CA LEU A 288 0.63 -7.41 -8.52
C LEU A 288 0.69 -6.78 -7.13
N ALA A 289 1.88 -6.53 -6.60
CA ALA A 289 2.07 -5.97 -5.27
C ALA A 289 2.97 -4.72 -5.28
N PRO A 290 2.42 -3.52 -5.07
CA PRO A 290 3.21 -2.29 -4.98
C PRO A 290 3.93 -2.19 -3.63
N GLY A 291 5.12 -1.56 -3.62
CA GLY A 291 5.85 -1.26 -2.39
C GLY A 291 5.96 0.24 -2.07
N ASP A 292 5.47 1.10 -2.94
CA ASP A 292 5.39 2.56 -2.74
C ASP A 292 4.26 3.18 -3.58
N ILE A 293 4.05 4.48 -3.41
CA ILE A 293 2.98 5.22 -4.11
C ILE A 293 3.16 5.24 -5.63
N THR A 294 4.38 5.31 -6.15
CA THR A 294 4.61 5.29 -7.61
C THR A 294 4.23 3.93 -8.19
N GLU A 295 4.59 2.85 -7.51
CA GLU A 295 4.20 1.50 -7.89
C GLU A 295 2.68 1.27 -7.78
N CYS A 296 1.99 1.89 -6.81
CA CYS A 296 0.53 1.83 -6.75
C CYS A 296 -0.12 2.31 -8.06
N GLU A 297 0.31 3.45 -8.60
CA GLU A 297 -0.20 4.00 -9.87
C GLU A 297 0.19 3.14 -11.08
N GLU A 298 1.46 2.72 -11.15
CA GLU A 298 1.95 1.93 -12.28
C GLU A 298 1.28 0.56 -12.35
N LEU A 299 1.20 -0.15 -11.22
CA LEU A 299 0.69 -1.52 -11.18
C LEU A 299 -0.83 -1.57 -11.32
N ILE A 300 -1.59 -0.61 -10.77
CA ILE A 300 -3.04 -0.58 -11.02
C ILE A 300 -3.32 -0.35 -12.51
N SER A 301 -2.52 0.47 -13.20
CA SER A 301 -2.66 0.65 -14.66
C SER A 301 -2.35 -0.63 -15.44
N GLN A 302 -1.37 -1.41 -14.97
CA GLN A 302 -1.09 -2.75 -15.50
C GLN A 302 -2.25 -3.71 -15.27
N CYS A 303 -2.89 -3.68 -14.08
CA CYS A 303 -4.08 -4.49 -13.80
C CYS A 303 -5.20 -4.18 -14.81
N PHE A 304 -5.53 -2.91 -15.05
CA PHE A 304 -6.54 -2.54 -16.05
C PHE A 304 -6.15 -3.00 -17.46
N TYR A 305 -4.89 -2.78 -17.87
CA TYR A 305 -4.41 -3.18 -19.18
C TYR A 305 -4.50 -4.70 -19.38
N LEU A 306 -3.95 -5.48 -18.44
CA LEU A 306 -3.92 -6.95 -18.51
C LEU A 306 -5.33 -7.54 -18.43
N SER A 307 -6.15 -7.03 -17.50
CA SER A 307 -7.51 -7.49 -17.31
C SER A 307 -8.33 -7.32 -18.58
N GLN A 308 -8.31 -6.13 -19.17
CA GLN A 308 -9.02 -5.87 -20.41
C GLN A 308 -8.45 -6.67 -21.58
N LYS A 309 -7.13 -6.67 -21.78
CA LYS A 309 -6.51 -7.33 -22.93
C LYS A 309 -6.74 -8.84 -22.94
N LEU A 310 -6.65 -9.48 -21.78
CA LEU A 310 -6.68 -10.94 -21.67
C LEU A 310 -8.02 -11.46 -21.17
N LYS A 311 -8.92 -10.58 -20.74
CA LYS A 311 -10.24 -10.90 -20.20
C LYS A 311 -10.12 -11.82 -18.97
N ILE A 312 -9.39 -11.34 -17.98
CA ILE A 312 -9.04 -12.08 -16.76
C ILE A 312 -9.17 -11.20 -15.51
N PRO A 313 -9.35 -11.81 -14.32
CA PRO A 313 -9.20 -11.10 -13.07
C PRO A 313 -7.76 -10.64 -12.82
N CYS A 314 -7.60 -9.40 -12.38
CA CYS A 314 -6.31 -8.82 -11.98
C CYS A 314 -6.42 -8.20 -10.59
N ILE A 315 -5.54 -8.59 -9.68
CA ILE A 315 -5.57 -8.24 -8.27
C ILE A 315 -4.37 -7.34 -7.97
N LEU A 316 -4.63 -6.14 -7.46
CA LEU A 316 -3.62 -5.31 -6.79
C LEU A 316 -3.62 -5.67 -5.31
N LEU A 317 -2.57 -6.37 -4.88
CA LEU A 317 -2.39 -6.84 -3.51
C LEU A 317 -1.54 -5.84 -2.73
N THR A 318 -2.18 -5.07 -1.86
CA THR A 318 -1.53 -4.08 -0.97
C THR A 318 -1.75 -4.45 0.49
N ASP A 319 -1.43 -3.58 1.43
CA ASP A 319 -1.69 -3.78 2.86
C ASP A 319 -2.05 -2.46 3.54
N LYS A 320 -2.53 -2.53 4.79
CA LYS A 320 -2.90 -1.35 5.60
C LYS A 320 -1.77 -0.32 5.66
N HIS A 321 -0.52 -0.76 5.82
CA HIS A 321 0.61 0.14 5.99
C HIS A 321 0.82 1.00 4.74
N LEU A 322 0.90 0.39 3.54
CA LEU A 322 1.03 1.15 2.30
C LEU A 322 -0.22 2.00 2.00
N SER A 323 -1.41 1.45 2.27
CA SER A 323 -2.68 2.10 1.92
C SER A 323 -2.91 3.41 2.67
N GLU A 324 -2.50 3.48 3.95
CA GLU A 324 -2.76 4.62 4.83
C GLU A 324 -1.52 5.48 5.14
N SER A 325 -0.30 4.99 4.90
CA SER A 325 0.91 5.80 5.14
C SER A 325 1.13 6.82 4.03
N TYR A 326 1.60 8.01 4.38
CA TYR A 326 1.98 9.03 3.42
C TYR A 326 3.45 8.90 3.04
N TYR A 327 3.70 9.05 1.75
CA TYR A 327 5.02 8.95 1.14
C TYR A 327 5.34 10.23 0.39
N THR A 328 6.60 10.61 0.42
CA THR A 328 7.14 11.58 -0.52
C THR A 328 7.75 10.86 -1.71
N SER A 329 7.43 11.29 -2.93
CA SER A 329 8.07 10.77 -4.16
C SER A 329 8.39 11.88 -5.14
N GLU A 330 9.52 11.74 -5.82
CA GLU A 330 9.90 12.56 -6.98
C GLU A 330 9.66 11.82 -8.30
N SER A 331 9.22 10.56 -8.25
CA SER A 331 9.05 9.74 -9.44
C SER A 331 7.74 10.04 -10.14
N THR A 332 7.82 10.21 -11.46
CA THR A 332 6.61 10.30 -12.31
C THR A 332 6.19 8.89 -12.72
N PRO A 333 4.97 8.45 -12.36
CA PRO A 333 4.48 7.11 -12.68
C PRO A 333 4.22 6.94 -14.17
N LYS A 334 4.53 5.75 -14.69
CA LYS A 334 4.25 5.38 -16.09
C LYS A 334 2.92 4.66 -16.21
N ILE A 335 1.91 5.37 -16.73
CA ILE A 335 0.57 4.82 -16.93
C ILE A 335 0.46 4.10 -18.27
N ILE A 336 -0.11 2.89 -18.25
CA ILE A 336 -0.44 2.13 -19.45
C ILE A 336 -1.94 2.28 -19.75
N LYS A 337 -2.27 2.65 -20.98
CA LYS A 337 -3.65 2.76 -21.42
C LYS A 337 -4.24 1.37 -21.69
N SER A 338 -5.45 1.15 -21.22
CA SER A 338 -6.26 -0.04 -21.51
C SER A 338 -7.38 0.29 -22.50
N GLN A 339 -7.75 -0.67 -23.35
CA GLN A 339 -8.89 -0.57 -24.28
C GLN A 339 -10.00 -1.52 -23.83
N LYS A 340 -11.26 -1.12 -23.96
CA LYS A 340 -12.41 -1.98 -23.65
C LYS A 340 -12.46 -3.15 -24.65
N THR A 341 -12.58 -4.38 -24.18
CA THR A 341 -12.56 -5.59 -25.04
C THR A 341 -13.80 -6.48 -24.90
N THR A 342 -14.71 -6.14 -23.99
CA THR A 342 -15.99 -6.84 -23.82
C THR A 342 -16.82 -6.71 -25.08
N SER A 343 -17.48 -7.79 -25.47
CA SER A 343 -18.32 -7.89 -26.65
C SER A 343 -19.68 -8.47 -26.28
N LEU A 344 -20.74 -8.10 -27.00
CA LEU A 344 -22.06 -8.68 -26.76
C LEU A 344 -22.06 -10.17 -27.12
N LYS A 345 -22.29 -11.01 -26.12
CA LYS A 345 -22.47 -12.47 -26.26
C LYS A 345 -23.15 -13.01 -25.00
N ARG A 346 -23.45 -14.32 -24.98
CA ARG A 346 -23.86 -14.99 -23.75
C ARG A 346 -22.63 -15.19 -22.86
N TYR A 347 -22.75 -14.80 -21.60
CA TYR A 347 -21.76 -15.07 -20.57
C TYR A 347 -22.33 -16.12 -19.63
N ASN A 348 -21.54 -17.15 -19.34
CA ASN A 348 -22.04 -18.34 -18.68
C ASN A 348 -20.99 -18.93 -17.73
N SER A 349 -21.44 -19.48 -16.60
CA SER A 349 -20.62 -20.22 -15.63
C SER A 349 -20.50 -21.70 -15.97
N TYR A 350 -21.35 -22.26 -16.83
CA TYR A 350 -21.13 -23.58 -17.41
C TYR A 350 -19.91 -23.59 -18.33
N GLU A 351 -19.38 -24.76 -18.67
CA GLU A 351 -18.44 -24.86 -19.79
C GLU A 351 -19.16 -24.50 -21.09
N HIS A 352 -18.51 -23.70 -21.94
CA HIS A 352 -19.19 -23.10 -23.09
C HIS A 352 -18.31 -22.89 -24.33
N ASP A 353 -18.98 -22.85 -25.47
CA ASP A 353 -18.39 -22.45 -26.75
C ASP A 353 -18.06 -20.93 -26.77
N GLU A 354 -17.53 -20.43 -27.89
CA GLU A 354 -17.16 -19.02 -28.04
C GLU A 354 -18.34 -18.02 -27.99
N ASN A 355 -19.55 -18.50 -28.24
CA ASN A 355 -20.80 -17.72 -28.20
C ASN A 355 -21.45 -17.75 -26.81
N GLY A 356 -20.97 -18.63 -25.90
CA GLY A 356 -21.48 -18.81 -24.55
C GLY A 356 -22.56 -19.89 -24.42
N ASN A 357 -22.73 -20.75 -25.42
CA ASN A 357 -23.64 -21.89 -25.35
C ASN A 357 -23.01 -23.03 -24.55
N LEU A 358 -23.83 -23.72 -23.76
CA LEU A 358 -23.43 -24.88 -22.96
C LEU A 358 -22.80 -25.96 -23.85
N ILE A 359 -21.68 -26.53 -23.39
CA ILE A 359 -21.09 -27.73 -23.98
C ILE A 359 -20.96 -28.83 -22.91
N GLU A 360 -21.22 -30.07 -23.32
CA GLU A 360 -21.16 -31.25 -22.42
C GLU A 360 -20.36 -32.42 -23.02
N THR A 361 -19.90 -32.31 -24.27
CA THR A 361 -19.13 -33.39 -24.90
C THR A 361 -17.66 -33.36 -24.47
N PRO A 362 -17.02 -34.51 -24.19
CA PRO A 362 -15.64 -34.55 -23.70
C PRO A 362 -14.62 -33.84 -24.62
N THR A 363 -14.79 -33.93 -25.93
CA THR A 363 -13.87 -33.34 -26.92
C THR A 363 -13.97 -31.81 -26.94
N GLU A 364 -15.18 -31.26 -26.86
CA GLU A 364 -15.40 -29.82 -26.80
C GLU A 364 -14.92 -29.25 -25.47
N ILE A 365 -15.22 -29.92 -24.36
CA ILE A 365 -14.74 -29.56 -23.02
C ILE A 365 -13.20 -29.50 -23.01
N GLN A 366 -12.52 -30.54 -23.49
CA GLN A 366 -11.07 -30.58 -23.54
C GLN A 366 -10.50 -29.43 -24.38
N LYS A 367 -11.13 -29.10 -25.52
CA LYS A 367 -10.72 -28.01 -26.39
C LYS A 367 -10.81 -26.65 -25.70
N ILE A 368 -11.94 -26.35 -25.04
CA ILE A 368 -12.16 -25.07 -24.37
C ILE A 368 -11.26 -24.92 -23.13
N ILE A 369 -11.14 -25.96 -22.31
CA ILE A 369 -10.20 -25.98 -21.18
C ILE A 369 -8.76 -25.76 -21.68
N SER A 370 -8.34 -26.44 -22.74
CA SER A 370 -7.00 -26.25 -23.32
C SER A 370 -6.78 -24.82 -23.81
N LYS A 371 -7.81 -24.16 -24.38
CA LYS A 371 -7.76 -22.75 -24.77
C LYS A 371 -7.59 -21.83 -23.56
N ARG A 372 -8.34 -22.08 -22.48
CA ARG A 372 -8.25 -21.34 -21.20
C ARG A 372 -6.88 -21.50 -20.56
N ILE A 373 -6.34 -22.73 -20.55
CA ILE A 373 -4.99 -23.04 -20.05
C ILE A 373 -3.92 -22.37 -20.93
N ASN A 374 -4.06 -22.37 -22.26
CA ASN A 374 -3.09 -21.70 -23.13
C ASN A 374 -3.02 -20.18 -22.88
N LYS A 375 -4.08 -19.57 -22.34
CA LYS A 375 -4.07 -18.16 -21.92
C LYS A 375 -3.01 -17.89 -20.83
N PHE A 376 -2.62 -18.87 -20.00
CA PHE A 376 -1.49 -18.71 -19.08
C PHE A 376 -0.17 -18.44 -19.83
N ASN A 377 0.05 -19.08 -20.99
CA ASN A 377 1.25 -18.84 -21.79
C ASN A 377 1.23 -17.44 -22.41
N ILE A 378 0.07 -17.02 -22.92
CA ILE A 378 -0.13 -15.67 -23.45
C ILE A 378 0.12 -14.63 -22.35
N LEU A 379 -0.45 -14.85 -21.16
CA LEU A 379 -0.25 -14.00 -19.99
C LEU A 379 1.22 -13.89 -19.62
N LYS A 380 1.93 -15.02 -19.53
CA LYS A 380 3.38 -15.07 -19.25
C LYS A 380 4.24 -14.35 -20.29
N LYS A 381 3.77 -14.23 -21.54
CA LYS A 381 4.44 -13.48 -22.63
C LYS A 381 4.10 -11.99 -22.59
N GLU A 382 2.87 -11.65 -22.21
CA GLU A 382 2.46 -10.26 -22.09
C GLU A 382 3.15 -9.59 -20.89
N ILE A 383 3.17 -10.26 -19.74
CA ILE A 383 3.78 -9.76 -18.51
C ILE A 383 5.31 -9.63 -18.60
N SER A 384 5.99 -10.37 -19.50
CA SER A 384 7.44 -10.19 -19.71
C SER A 384 7.82 -8.85 -20.35
N ARG A 385 6.85 -8.06 -20.80
CA ARG A 385 7.06 -6.68 -21.27
C ARG A 385 7.23 -5.70 -20.12
N PHE A 386 6.79 -6.07 -18.92
CA PHE A 386 6.88 -5.24 -17.73
C PHE A 386 8.11 -5.60 -16.90
N LYS A 387 8.57 -4.63 -16.12
CA LYS A 387 9.60 -4.86 -15.12
C LYS A 387 8.96 -5.53 -13.90
N GLN A 388 9.22 -6.83 -13.74
CA GLN A 388 8.55 -7.69 -12.75
C GLN A 388 9.17 -7.63 -11.34
N TYR A 389 10.40 -7.14 -11.26
CA TYR A 389 11.10 -6.90 -10.02
C TYR A 389 12.12 -5.76 -10.20
N LYS A 390 12.53 -5.15 -9.09
CA LYS A 390 13.54 -4.08 -9.04
C LYS A 390 14.69 -4.51 -8.15
N ILE A 391 15.92 -4.19 -8.57
CA ILE A 391 17.15 -4.47 -7.81
C ILE A 391 17.69 -3.17 -7.22
N PHE A 392 18.02 -3.21 -5.93
CA PHE A 392 18.61 -2.13 -5.15
C PHE A 392 19.86 -2.64 -4.39
N GLY A 393 20.59 -1.72 -3.77
CA GLY A 393 21.81 -2.04 -3.01
C GLY A 393 22.97 -2.48 -3.91
N LYS A 394 23.87 -3.31 -3.38
CA LYS A 394 25.09 -3.76 -4.06
C LYS A 394 24.82 -4.97 -4.95
N ARG A 395 24.75 -4.75 -6.27
CA ARG A 395 24.45 -5.77 -7.29
C ARG A 395 25.34 -7.02 -7.27
N ASN A 396 26.57 -6.93 -6.77
CA ASN A 396 27.50 -8.05 -6.75
C ASN A 396 27.56 -8.79 -5.40
N SER A 397 26.72 -8.42 -4.43
CA SER A 397 26.73 -9.10 -3.12
C SER A 397 26.34 -10.58 -3.22
N ASN A 398 26.89 -11.38 -2.30
CA ASN A 398 26.49 -12.77 -2.08
C ASN A 398 25.27 -12.91 -1.19
N ASN A 399 24.92 -11.84 -0.45
CA ASN A 399 23.72 -11.77 0.37
C ASN A 399 22.61 -11.11 -0.45
N VAL A 400 21.54 -11.85 -0.72
CA VAL A 400 20.39 -11.38 -1.49
C VAL A 400 19.18 -11.34 -0.57
N ILE A 401 18.65 -10.15 -0.36
CA ILE A 401 17.38 -9.92 0.30
C ILE A 401 16.29 -9.91 -0.77
N ILE A 402 15.19 -10.59 -0.53
CA ILE A 402 14.01 -10.59 -1.40
C ILE A 402 12.79 -10.24 -0.57
N SER A 403 11.97 -9.33 -1.08
CA SER A 403 10.66 -9.04 -0.47
C SER A 403 9.66 -8.55 -1.52
N TRP A 404 8.46 -8.25 -1.04
CA TRP A 404 7.36 -7.70 -1.83
C TRP A 404 6.52 -6.76 -0.95
N GLY A 405 5.63 -5.99 -1.58
CA GLY A 405 4.69 -5.12 -0.88
C GLY A 405 5.34 -4.01 -0.05
N SER A 406 4.66 -3.56 1.01
CA SER A 406 5.05 -2.40 1.83
C SER A 406 6.38 -2.53 2.59
N THR A 407 6.91 -3.75 2.74
CA THR A 407 8.22 -3.99 3.39
C THR A 407 9.38 -3.30 2.66
N LYS A 408 9.20 -2.96 1.38
CA LYS A 408 10.20 -2.32 0.53
C LYS A 408 10.85 -1.10 1.17
N GLY A 409 10.03 -0.20 1.72
CA GLY A 409 10.53 1.06 2.27
C GLY A 409 11.49 0.85 3.44
N ALA A 410 11.07 0.03 4.42
CA ALA A 410 11.89 -0.34 5.56
C ALA A 410 13.21 -0.98 5.13
N ILE A 411 13.18 -1.88 4.15
CA ILE A 411 14.39 -2.55 3.67
C ILE A 411 15.33 -1.55 3.00
N LEU A 412 14.84 -0.68 2.12
CA LEU A 412 15.66 0.34 1.46
C LEU A 412 16.42 1.23 2.45
N ASP A 413 15.73 1.65 3.52
CA ASP A 413 16.35 2.47 4.57
C ASP A 413 17.33 1.65 5.43
N SER A 414 17.01 0.39 5.75
CA SER A 414 17.84 -0.47 6.61
C SER A 414 19.12 -0.97 5.93
N ILE A 415 19.11 -1.19 4.61
CA ILE A 415 20.28 -1.72 3.89
C ILE A 415 21.39 -0.70 3.63
N GLN A 416 21.16 0.58 3.93
CA GLN A 416 22.17 1.62 3.74
C GLN A 416 23.44 1.31 4.54
N GLY A 417 24.56 1.17 3.81
CA GLY A 417 25.87 0.81 4.36
C GLY A 417 26.13 -0.69 4.47
N LEU A 418 25.15 -1.56 4.18
CA LEU A 418 25.31 -3.02 4.23
C LEU A 418 25.76 -3.58 2.88
N ASN A 419 26.49 -4.71 2.90
CA ASN A 419 26.88 -5.44 1.68
C ASN A 419 25.78 -6.42 1.26
N VAL A 420 24.66 -5.91 0.74
CA VAL A 420 23.51 -6.73 0.30
C VAL A 420 22.98 -6.28 -1.05
N LYS A 421 22.49 -7.24 -1.84
CA LYS A 421 21.60 -7.00 -2.98
C LYS A 421 20.17 -7.11 -2.46
N TYR A 422 19.32 -6.16 -2.80
CA TYR A 422 17.89 -6.24 -2.48
C TYR A 422 17.07 -6.37 -3.76
N ILE A 423 16.15 -7.34 -3.80
CA ILE A 423 15.23 -7.60 -4.89
C ILE A 423 13.80 -7.40 -4.38
N HIS A 424 13.11 -6.40 -4.93
CA HIS A 424 11.69 -6.14 -4.68
C HIS A 424 10.85 -6.73 -5.81
N ILE A 425 9.99 -7.70 -5.52
CA ILE A 425 9.12 -8.35 -6.51
C ILE A 425 7.78 -7.62 -6.55
N THR A 426 7.36 -7.22 -7.74
CA THR A 426 6.05 -6.57 -7.97
C THR A 426 5.04 -7.49 -8.64
N HIS A 427 5.48 -8.55 -9.30
CA HIS A 427 4.62 -9.53 -9.99
C HIS A 427 4.71 -10.88 -9.28
N LEU A 428 3.66 -11.22 -8.53
CA LEU A 428 3.59 -12.45 -7.74
C LEU A 428 2.90 -13.58 -8.54
N VAL A 429 1.90 -13.23 -9.36
CA VAL A 429 1.23 -14.16 -10.28
C VAL A 429 1.02 -13.49 -11.64
N PRO A 430 1.49 -14.11 -12.74
CA PRO A 430 2.56 -15.10 -12.78
C PRO A 430 3.83 -14.58 -12.11
N PHE A 431 4.59 -15.50 -11.50
CA PHE A 431 5.79 -15.13 -10.78
C PHE A 431 6.86 -14.52 -11.69
N ALA A 432 7.62 -13.58 -11.14
CA ALA A 432 8.69 -12.87 -11.83
C ALA A 432 9.72 -13.84 -12.46
N LYS A 433 9.95 -13.69 -13.77
CA LYS A 433 10.88 -14.50 -14.56
C LYS A 433 12.32 -14.03 -14.44
N GLY A 434 13.26 -14.97 -14.53
CA GLY A 434 14.69 -14.68 -14.60
C GLY A 434 15.33 -14.39 -13.24
N LEU A 435 14.58 -14.59 -12.15
CA LEU A 435 15.07 -14.44 -10.79
C LEU A 435 16.18 -15.45 -10.48
N GLU A 436 16.16 -16.63 -11.10
CA GLU A 436 17.11 -17.73 -10.91
C GLU A 436 18.57 -17.28 -11.08
N LYS A 437 18.83 -16.39 -12.04
CA LYS A 437 20.17 -15.83 -12.30
C LYS A 437 20.67 -14.98 -11.13
N GLU A 438 19.76 -14.30 -10.44
CA GLU A 438 20.06 -13.46 -9.30
C GLU A 438 20.25 -14.26 -8.00
N LEU A 439 19.69 -15.48 -7.93
CA LEU A 439 19.69 -16.34 -6.73
C LEU A 439 20.79 -17.40 -6.72
N LYS A 440 21.31 -17.78 -7.90
CA LYS A 440 22.30 -18.84 -8.03
C LYS A 440 23.55 -18.57 -7.17
N ASN A 441 23.89 -19.53 -6.30
CA ASN A 441 25.04 -19.49 -5.39
C ASN A 441 25.03 -18.28 -4.43
N LYS A 442 23.85 -17.87 -3.96
CA LYS A 442 23.67 -16.75 -3.03
C LYS A 442 23.08 -17.21 -1.70
N LYS A 443 23.34 -16.43 -0.64
CA LYS A 443 22.62 -16.52 0.64
C LYS A 443 21.33 -15.73 0.48
N ILE A 444 20.19 -16.42 0.46
CA ILE A 444 18.90 -15.82 0.17
C ILE A 444 18.16 -15.56 1.48
N ILE A 445 17.76 -14.31 1.69
CA ILE A 445 17.06 -13.84 2.88
C ILE A 445 15.71 -13.28 2.42
N THR A 446 14.59 -13.78 2.95
CA THR A 446 13.28 -13.14 2.72
C THR A 446 12.88 -12.29 3.91
N ILE A 447 12.14 -11.22 3.64
CA ILE A 447 11.58 -10.34 4.66
C ILE A 447 10.09 -10.16 4.36
N GLU A 448 9.23 -10.59 5.28
CA GLU A 448 7.78 -10.61 5.07
C GLU A 448 7.00 -10.29 6.34
N ASN A 449 5.84 -9.64 6.16
CA ASN A 449 4.91 -9.33 7.24
C ASN A 449 3.85 -10.46 7.44
N ASN A 450 4.30 -11.72 7.52
CA ASN A 450 3.46 -12.89 7.79
C ASN A 450 4.21 -13.93 8.64
N SER A 451 3.51 -14.98 9.10
CA SER A 451 4.06 -16.01 10.00
C SER A 451 4.60 -17.25 9.27
N ASN A 452 4.21 -17.48 8.01
CA ASN A 452 4.48 -18.72 7.27
C ASN A 452 5.41 -18.57 6.06
N SER A 453 5.95 -17.38 5.79
CA SER A 453 6.91 -17.14 4.69
C SER A 453 6.34 -17.48 3.30
N GLN A 454 5.16 -16.95 2.96
CA GLN A 454 4.46 -17.29 1.71
C GLN A 454 5.28 -16.97 0.44
N LEU A 455 6.11 -15.92 0.47
CA LEU A 455 7.03 -15.63 -0.63
C LEU A 455 8.11 -16.72 -0.75
N SER A 456 8.61 -17.24 0.37
CA SER A 456 9.61 -18.32 0.37
C SER A 456 9.07 -19.58 -0.32
N GLU A 457 7.81 -19.94 -0.06
CA GLU A 457 7.13 -21.03 -0.76
C GLU A 457 6.99 -20.75 -2.26
N LEU A 458 6.54 -19.55 -2.62
CA LEU A 458 6.37 -19.13 -4.02
C LEU A 458 7.69 -19.12 -4.81
N ILE A 459 8.79 -18.67 -4.19
CA ILE A 459 10.13 -18.72 -4.78
C ILE A 459 10.54 -20.17 -5.01
N LEU A 460 10.37 -21.04 -4.00
CA LEU A 460 10.74 -22.45 -4.12
C LEU A 460 9.96 -23.12 -5.25
N GLU A 461 8.65 -22.90 -5.31
CA GLU A 461 7.75 -23.45 -6.33
C GLU A 461 8.17 -23.04 -7.76
N ASN A 462 8.56 -21.78 -7.96
CA ASN A 462 8.83 -21.26 -9.30
C ASN A 462 10.28 -21.39 -9.73
N THR A 463 11.23 -21.53 -8.80
CA THR A 463 12.67 -21.44 -9.10
C THR A 463 13.48 -22.62 -8.58
N GLY A 464 12.94 -23.44 -7.68
CA GLY A 464 13.65 -24.52 -7.00
C GLY A 464 14.65 -24.05 -5.92
N PHE A 465 14.87 -22.74 -5.75
CA PHE A 465 15.80 -22.22 -4.75
C PHE A 465 15.16 -22.18 -3.36
N ARG A 466 15.85 -22.76 -2.38
CA ARG A 466 15.47 -22.69 -0.97
C ARG A 466 15.99 -21.42 -0.33
N ILE A 467 15.16 -20.82 0.51
CA ILE A 467 15.54 -19.64 1.28
C ILE A 467 16.46 -20.03 2.43
N THR A 468 17.55 -19.29 2.61
CA THR A 468 18.53 -19.54 3.67
C THR A 468 18.04 -19.02 5.03
N LYS A 469 17.34 -17.88 5.04
CA LYS A 469 16.81 -17.27 6.26
C LYS A 469 15.54 -16.47 5.96
N ASN A 470 14.52 -16.63 6.80
CA ASN A 470 13.34 -15.76 6.79
C ASN A 470 13.43 -14.77 7.95
N ILE A 471 13.15 -13.49 7.70
CA ILE A 471 12.89 -12.47 8.72
C ILE A 471 11.39 -12.16 8.66
N LEU A 472 10.67 -12.62 9.68
CA LEU A 472 9.21 -12.58 9.70
C LEU A 472 8.71 -11.64 10.80
N LYS A 473 7.65 -10.89 10.51
CA LYS A 473 6.96 -10.06 11.50
C LYS A 473 5.45 -10.19 11.35
N TYR A 474 4.77 -10.60 12.41
CA TYR A 474 3.34 -10.94 12.39
C TYR A 474 2.61 -10.41 13.63
N ASN A 475 3.14 -9.34 14.25
CA ASN A 475 2.53 -8.69 15.42
C ASN A 475 1.62 -7.50 15.04
N GLY A 476 1.17 -7.43 13.78
CA GLY A 476 0.31 -6.35 13.27
C GLY A 476 1.00 -5.02 12.99
N LEU A 477 2.32 -4.92 13.19
CA LEU A 477 3.11 -3.71 12.95
C LEU A 477 4.01 -3.84 11.72
N PRO A 478 4.31 -2.72 11.03
CA PRO A 478 5.28 -2.71 9.94
C PRO A 478 6.70 -2.95 10.45
N PHE A 479 7.64 -3.24 9.55
CA PHE A 479 9.05 -3.18 9.88
C PHE A 479 9.51 -1.74 10.08
N TYR A 480 10.28 -1.51 11.15
CA TYR A 480 10.92 -0.21 11.42
C TYR A 480 12.40 -0.26 11.06
N THR A 481 12.92 0.85 10.52
CA THR A 481 14.26 0.92 9.91
C THR A 481 15.37 0.48 10.85
N ASN A 482 15.41 1.06 12.05
CA ASN A 482 16.44 0.79 13.05
C ASN A 482 16.42 -0.67 13.55
N GLU A 483 15.24 -1.23 13.82
CA GLU A 483 15.10 -2.62 14.27
C GLU A 483 15.55 -3.60 13.19
N LEU A 484 15.08 -3.40 11.96
CA LEU A 484 15.44 -4.26 10.83
C LEU A 484 16.93 -4.15 10.48
N LYS A 485 17.53 -2.96 10.60
CA LYS A 485 18.96 -2.76 10.35
C LYS A 485 19.83 -3.55 11.32
N GLU A 486 19.50 -3.55 12.61
CA GLU A 486 20.23 -4.33 13.61
C GLU A 486 20.07 -5.84 13.39
N GLU A 487 18.86 -6.28 13.04
CA GLU A 487 18.61 -7.68 12.70
C GLU A 487 19.40 -8.13 11.46
N LEU A 488 19.46 -7.30 10.42
CA LEU A 488 20.26 -7.57 9.24
C LEU A 488 21.75 -7.62 9.56
N LYS A 489 22.28 -6.69 10.37
CA LYS A 489 23.69 -6.76 10.83
C LYS A 489 23.99 -8.06 11.57
N ARG A 490 23.05 -8.56 12.38
CA ARG A 490 23.19 -9.84 13.09
C ARG A 490 23.25 -11.04 12.15
N ILE A 491 22.43 -11.05 11.10
CA ILE A 491 22.34 -12.17 10.13
C ILE A 491 23.48 -12.16 9.10
N LEU A 492 24.04 -10.98 8.80
CA LEU A 492 25.09 -10.80 7.80
C LEU A 492 26.51 -10.95 8.36
N LYS A 493 26.67 -10.93 9.68
CA LYS A 493 27.86 -11.50 10.35
C LYS A 493 27.87 -13.01 10.11
#